data_AF-A0A1Y5HA51-F1
#
_entry.id   AF-A0A1Y5HA51-F1
#
_cell.length_a   1.000
_cell.length_b   1.000
_cell.length_c   1.000
_cell.angle_alpha   90.00
_cell.angle_beta   90.00
_cell.angle_gamma   90.00
#
_symmetry.space_group_name_H-M   'P 1'
#
loop_
_entity.id
_entity.type
_entity.pdbx_description
1 polymer ?
#
loop_
_entity_poly.entity_id
_entity_poly.type
_entity_poly.pdbx_seq_one_letter_code
_entity_poly.pdbx_strand_id
1 'polypeptide(L)'
;CHFLECDFSNCNLSLVSLQDCRLNEVVFKQCKLLGIDWTRVRWPSIALDSQVVFEQSVLNDSSFFALQLQGLKIIECRCKDVDFTQGDFNAGSFSHSDLSGSLFSRTNLSGVDFSEASNYRIDIENNNIKGAKFSRFEAVRLLEGFDIELVD
;
A
#
# COMPACT_ATOMS: atom_id res chain seq x y z
N CYS A 1 -22.49 1.48 -3.29
CA CYS A 1 -22.20 1.63 -4.73
C CYS A 1 -21.47 0.39 -5.25
N HIS A 2 -21.44 0.13 -6.56
CA HIS A 2 -20.80 -1.05 -7.13
C HIS A 2 -19.94 -0.61 -8.32
N PHE A 3 -18.63 -0.76 -8.21
CA PHE A 3 -17.67 -0.47 -9.27
C PHE A 3 -16.98 -1.78 -9.64
N LEU A 4 -17.18 -2.21 -10.87
CA LEU A 4 -16.63 -3.43 -11.44
C LEU A 4 -15.87 -3.01 -12.70
N GLU A 5 -14.59 -3.39 -12.81
CA GLU A 5 -13.79 -3.13 -14.01
C GLU A 5 -13.82 -1.63 -14.39
N CYS A 6 -13.64 -0.76 -13.39
CA CYS A 6 -13.77 0.68 -13.54
C CYS A 6 -12.41 1.38 -13.49
N ASP A 7 -12.19 2.31 -14.41
CA ASP A 7 -11.05 3.22 -14.40
C ASP A 7 -11.45 4.62 -13.97
N PHE A 8 -10.83 5.11 -12.90
CA PHE A 8 -10.90 6.51 -12.48
C PHE A 8 -9.59 7.20 -12.85
N SER A 9 -9.65 8.20 -13.72
CA SER A 9 -8.47 8.92 -14.18
C SER A 9 -8.58 10.41 -13.87
N ASN A 10 -7.51 11.01 -13.35
CA ASN A 10 -7.43 12.45 -13.09
C ASN A 10 -8.56 13.00 -12.19
N CYS A 11 -9.06 12.16 -11.27
CA CYS A 11 -10.15 12.52 -10.39
C CYS A 11 -9.64 13.05 -9.03
N ASN A 12 -10.38 13.99 -8.46
CA ASN A 12 -10.24 14.33 -7.05
C ASN A 12 -11.38 13.68 -6.25
N LEU A 13 -11.02 12.67 -5.47
CA LEU A 13 -11.92 11.86 -4.65
C LEU A 13 -11.53 11.93 -3.17
N SER A 14 -10.75 12.95 -2.78
CA SER A 14 -10.37 13.16 -1.39
C SER A 14 -11.57 13.14 -0.46
N LEU A 15 -11.45 12.40 0.66
CA LEU A 15 -12.46 12.27 1.71
C LEU A 15 -13.78 11.63 1.23
N VAL A 16 -13.83 11.03 0.04
CA VAL A 16 -15.03 10.33 -0.41
C VAL A 16 -15.32 9.16 0.53
N SER A 17 -16.59 9.01 0.90
CA SER A 17 -17.04 7.85 1.64
C SER A 17 -17.34 6.71 0.66
N LEU A 18 -16.56 5.62 0.74
CA LEU A 18 -16.81 4.37 0.02
C LEU A 18 -17.48 3.32 0.91
N GLN A 19 -18.15 3.76 1.97
CA GLN A 19 -18.81 2.86 2.91
C GLN A 19 -19.79 1.93 2.18
N ASP A 20 -19.64 0.63 2.43
CA ASP A 20 -20.46 -0.44 1.87
C ASP A 20 -20.41 -0.55 0.32
N CYS A 21 -19.50 0.19 -0.32
CA CYS A 21 -19.27 0.04 -1.75
C CYS A 21 -18.49 -1.23 -2.05
N ARG A 22 -18.76 -1.85 -3.20
CA ARG A 22 -18.00 -2.98 -3.72
C ARG A 22 -17.08 -2.49 -4.83
N LEU A 23 -15.80 -2.78 -4.69
CA LEU A 23 -14.78 -2.55 -5.71
C LEU A 23 -14.25 -3.92 -6.13
N ASN A 24 -14.24 -4.18 -7.44
CA ASN A 24 -13.59 -5.33 -8.05
C ASN A 24 -12.91 -4.87 -9.34
N GLU A 25 -11.62 -5.16 -9.48
CA GLU A 25 -10.80 -4.76 -10.63
C GLU A 25 -10.92 -3.26 -10.92
N VAL A 26 -10.72 -2.42 -9.90
CA VAL A 26 -10.82 -0.96 -10.03
C VAL A 26 -9.43 -0.34 -10.09
N VAL A 27 -9.20 0.56 -11.05
CA VAL A 27 -7.95 1.31 -11.19
C VAL A 27 -8.19 2.80 -10.89
N PHE A 28 -7.33 3.36 -10.05
CA PHE A 28 -7.23 4.80 -9.83
C PHE A 28 -5.91 5.31 -10.39
N LYS A 29 -5.97 6.08 -11.47
CA LYS A 29 -4.81 6.66 -12.16
C LYS A 29 -4.78 8.17 -11.98
N GLN A 30 -3.64 8.70 -11.52
CA GLN A 30 -3.45 10.16 -11.36
C GLN A 30 -4.54 10.81 -10.50
N CYS A 31 -5.02 10.10 -9.47
CA CYS A 31 -6.13 10.53 -8.63
C CYS A 31 -5.63 11.10 -7.30
N LYS A 32 -6.42 12.02 -6.72
CA LYS A 32 -6.27 12.44 -5.31
C LYS A 32 -7.27 11.68 -4.46
N LEU A 33 -6.75 10.89 -3.52
CA LEU A 33 -7.47 9.92 -2.70
C LEU A 33 -7.14 10.14 -1.22
N LEU A 34 -7.10 11.40 -0.79
CA LEU A 34 -6.65 11.79 0.54
C LEU A 34 -7.66 11.39 1.61
N GLY A 35 -7.20 10.82 2.73
CA GLY A 35 -8.01 10.56 3.91
C GLY A 35 -9.12 9.54 3.70
N ILE A 36 -8.95 8.59 2.78
CA ILE A 36 -9.97 7.57 2.52
C ILE A 36 -9.76 6.38 3.46
N ASP A 37 -10.85 5.97 4.11
CA ASP A 37 -10.90 4.74 4.90
C ASP A 37 -11.31 3.56 4.00
N TRP A 38 -10.31 2.83 3.50
CA TRP A 38 -10.51 1.67 2.61
C TRP A 38 -11.02 0.45 3.36
N THR A 39 -11.02 0.47 4.69
CA THR A 39 -11.55 -0.62 5.52
C THR A 39 -13.08 -0.71 5.44
N ARG A 40 -13.74 0.38 5.01
CA ARG A 40 -15.20 0.44 4.82
C ARG A 40 -15.67 -0.02 3.45
N VAL A 41 -14.75 -0.36 2.55
CA VAL A 41 -15.06 -1.02 1.27
C VAL A 41 -15.36 -2.50 1.51
N ARG A 42 -16.35 -3.03 0.80
CA ARG A 42 -16.64 -4.46 0.77
C ARG A 42 -15.78 -5.15 -0.27
N TRP A 43 -14.67 -5.72 0.22
CA TRP A 43 -13.76 -6.53 -0.57
C TRP A 43 -14.30 -7.95 -0.77
N PRO A 44 -14.08 -8.57 -1.95
CA PRO A 44 -14.42 -9.97 -2.17
C PRO A 44 -13.56 -10.88 -1.28
N SER A 45 -14.15 -11.97 -0.80
CA SER A 45 -13.50 -12.91 0.13
C SER A 45 -12.43 -13.80 -0.51
N ILE A 46 -12.41 -13.87 -1.85
CA ILE A 46 -11.47 -14.67 -2.63
C ILE A 46 -11.08 -13.82 -3.83
N ALA A 47 -9.79 -13.55 -3.99
CA ALA A 47 -9.22 -12.83 -5.11
C ALA A 47 -8.02 -13.62 -5.62
N LEU A 48 -7.98 -13.90 -6.93
CA LEU A 48 -6.80 -14.50 -7.58
C LEU A 48 -5.82 -13.41 -8.06
N ASP A 49 -6.32 -12.19 -8.28
CA ASP A 49 -5.59 -11.04 -8.78
C ASP A 49 -5.89 -9.78 -7.96
N SER A 50 -5.09 -8.73 -8.20
CA SER A 50 -5.21 -7.42 -7.56
C SER A 50 -6.60 -6.82 -7.73
N GLN A 51 -7.32 -6.64 -6.62
CA GLN A 51 -8.70 -6.12 -6.61
C GLN A 51 -8.78 -4.61 -6.86
N VAL A 52 -7.71 -3.91 -6.51
CA VAL A 52 -7.61 -2.46 -6.66
C VAL A 52 -6.18 -2.08 -6.99
N VAL A 53 -6.04 -1.16 -7.94
CA VAL A 53 -4.75 -0.65 -8.40
C VAL A 53 -4.74 0.87 -8.27
N PHE A 54 -3.64 1.39 -7.72
CA PHE A 54 -3.36 2.81 -7.65
C PHE A 54 -2.10 3.11 -8.45
N GLU A 55 -2.21 4.00 -9.43
CA GLU A 55 -1.09 4.45 -10.26
C GLU A 55 -0.96 5.97 -10.17
N GLN A 56 0.27 6.46 -9.93
CA GLN A 56 0.58 7.89 -9.98
C GLN A 56 -0.36 8.76 -9.13
N SER A 57 -0.87 8.19 -8.03
CA SER A 57 -1.95 8.76 -7.23
C SER A 57 -1.45 9.21 -5.86
N VAL A 58 -2.25 10.03 -5.18
CA VAL A 58 -1.95 10.51 -3.82
C VAL A 58 -2.93 9.89 -2.85
N LEU A 59 -2.45 9.04 -1.94
CA LEU A 59 -3.24 8.29 -0.96
C LEU A 59 -3.02 8.75 0.48
N ASN A 60 -2.39 9.90 0.70
CA ASN A 60 -2.02 10.34 2.05
C ASN A 60 -3.18 10.24 3.05
N ASP A 61 -2.84 9.94 4.31
CA ASP A 61 -3.77 9.87 5.45
C ASP A 61 -4.86 8.80 5.29
N SER A 62 -4.71 7.87 4.33
CA SER A 62 -5.66 6.77 4.12
C SER A 62 -5.42 5.62 5.09
N SER A 63 -6.43 4.77 5.28
CA SER A 63 -6.30 3.54 6.07
C SER A 63 -6.61 2.30 5.24
N PHE A 64 -5.68 1.34 5.28
CA PHE A 64 -5.80 -0.02 4.78
C PHE A 64 -5.71 -1.04 5.94
N PHE A 65 -6.02 -0.60 7.15
CA PHE A 65 -5.89 -1.40 8.37
C PHE A 65 -6.59 -2.76 8.26
N ALA A 66 -5.86 -3.83 8.60
CA ALA A 66 -6.32 -5.22 8.63
C ALA A 66 -6.89 -5.79 7.31
N LEU A 67 -6.72 -5.08 6.18
CA LEU A 67 -7.25 -5.52 4.90
C LEU A 67 -6.50 -6.73 4.34
N GLN A 68 -7.26 -7.63 3.72
CA GLN A 68 -6.75 -8.82 3.03
C GLN A 68 -6.78 -8.54 1.52
N LEU A 69 -5.74 -7.87 1.02
CA LEU A 69 -5.64 -7.42 -0.37
C LEU A 69 -4.34 -7.97 -0.98
N GLN A 70 -4.29 -9.29 -1.14
CA GLN A 70 -3.18 -9.94 -1.81
C GLN A 70 -3.04 -9.40 -3.23
N GLY A 71 -1.80 -9.15 -3.66
CA GLY A 71 -1.51 -8.54 -4.94
C GLY A 71 -1.86 -7.05 -5.05
N LEU A 72 -2.17 -6.34 -3.95
CA LEU A 72 -2.42 -4.88 -3.96
C LEU A 72 -1.31 -4.13 -4.71
N LYS A 73 -1.69 -3.23 -5.61
CA LYS A 73 -0.73 -2.42 -6.39
C LYS A 73 -0.90 -0.94 -6.06
N ILE A 74 0.16 -0.34 -5.52
CA ILE A 74 0.35 1.08 -5.24
C ILE A 74 1.64 1.50 -5.93
N ILE A 75 1.53 1.98 -7.16
CA ILE A 75 2.67 2.19 -8.08
C ILE A 75 2.85 3.67 -8.35
N GLU A 76 4.07 4.19 -8.20
CA GLU A 76 4.40 5.60 -8.40
C GLU A 76 3.51 6.55 -7.57
N CYS A 77 3.06 6.10 -6.39
CA CYS A 77 2.11 6.84 -5.57
C CYS A 77 2.81 7.61 -4.45
N ARG A 78 2.13 8.64 -3.95
CA ARG A 78 2.48 9.26 -2.68
C ARG A 78 1.55 8.73 -1.59
N CYS A 79 2.12 8.05 -0.61
CA CYS A 79 1.43 7.40 0.50
C CYS A 79 2.03 7.92 1.81
N LYS A 80 1.77 9.18 2.13
CA LYS A 80 2.22 9.72 3.42
C LYS A 80 1.24 9.38 4.52
N ASP A 81 1.76 8.92 5.66
CA ASP A 81 0.97 8.66 6.86
C ASP A 81 -0.20 7.69 6.60
N VAL A 82 0.01 6.68 5.73
CA VAL A 82 -0.98 5.67 5.40
C VAL A 82 -0.84 4.48 6.34
N ASP A 83 -1.97 3.98 6.86
CA ASP A 83 -1.96 2.84 7.77
C ASP A 83 -2.12 1.50 7.03
N PHE A 84 -1.05 0.71 6.96
CA PHE A 84 -1.03 -0.66 6.42
C PHE A 84 -0.94 -1.73 7.53
N THR A 85 -1.15 -1.35 8.79
CA THR A 85 -1.04 -2.24 9.96
C THR A 85 -2.00 -3.42 9.85
N GLN A 86 -1.53 -4.62 10.24
CA GLN A 86 -2.29 -5.89 10.25
C GLN A 86 -2.81 -6.36 8.89
N GLY A 87 -2.45 -5.69 7.78
CA GLY A 87 -2.87 -6.09 6.45
C GLY A 87 -2.13 -7.32 5.91
N ASP A 88 -2.75 -7.99 4.94
CA ASP A 88 -2.09 -8.96 4.08
C ASP A 88 -2.03 -8.42 2.66
N PHE A 89 -0.82 -8.05 2.23
CA PHE A 89 -0.53 -7.48 0.92
C PHE A 89 0.47 -8.35 0.15
N ASN A 90 0.55 -9.64 0.47
CA ASN A 90 1.52 -10.53 -0.15
C ASN A 90 1.45 -10.47 -1.70
N ALA A 91 2.61 -10.63 -2.34
CA ALA A 91 2.79 -10.53 -3.79
C ALA A 91 2.29 -9.20 -4.41
N GLY A 92 2.06 -8.16 -3.61
CA GLY A 92 1.72 -6.82 -4.06
C GLY A 92 2.90 -6.04 -4.63
N SER A 93 2.65 -4.79 -5.03
CA SER A 93 3.67 -3.86 -5.51
C SER A 93 3.46 -2.49 -4.90
N PHE A 94 4.51 -1.95 -4.27
CA PHE A 94 4.59 -0.59 -3.73
C PHE A 94 5.64 0.23 -4.48
N SER A 95 6.03 -0.24 -5.68
CA SER A 95 7.17 0.28 -6.43
C SER A 95 7.06 1.76 -6.76
N HIS A 96 8.20 2.45 -6.78
CA HIS A 96 8.33 3.89 -7.05
C HIS A 96 7.51 4.81 -6.13
N SER A 97 6.97 4.30 -5.02
CA SER A 97 6.11 5.08 -4.13
C SER A 97 6.87 5.72 -2.96
N ASP A 98 6.45 6.91 -2.56
CA ASP A 98 6.91 7.57 -1.32
C ASP A 98 6.02 7.12 -0.16
N LEU A 99 6.60 6.38 0.78
CA LEU A 99 5.92 5.77 1.93
C LEU A 99 6.22 6.51 3.24
N SER A 100 6.64 7.78 3.17
CA SER A 100 6.97 8.61 4.34
C SER A 100 5.89 8.54 5.43
N GLY A 101 6.25 8.09 6.63
CA GLY A 101 5.34 8.05 7.78
C GLY A 101 4.26 6.96 7.72
N SER A 102 4.20 6.18 6.64
CA SER A 102 3.29 5.03 6.56
C SER A 102 3.63 3.97 7.61
N LEU A 103 2.59 3.34 8.15
CA LEU A 103 2.70 2.37 9.24
C LEU A 103 2.63 0.95 8.70
N PHE A 104 3.67 0.16 9.00
CA PHE A 104 3.72 -1.28 8.75
C PHE A 104 3.99 -2.01 10.07
N SER A 105 3.01 -2.76 10.57
CA SER A 105 3.10 -3.48 11.84
C SER A 105 2.19 -4.70 11.79
N ARG A 106 2.73 -5.88 12.08
CA ARG A 106 2.03 -7.17 11.92
C ARG A 106 1.48 -7.35 10.50
N THR A 107 2.17 -6.81 9.50
CA THR A 107 1.74 -6.81 8.10
C THR A 107 2.43 -7.93 7.34
N ASN A 108 1.68 -8.67 6.51
CA ASN A 108 2.24 -9.64 5.59
C ASN A 108 2.64 -8.94 4.28
N LEU A 109 3.95 -8.80 4.07
CA LEU A 109 4.58 -8.17 2.93
C LEU A 109 5.40 -9.17 2.11
N SER A 110 5.16 -10.48 2.26
CA SER A 110 5.94 -11.50 1.57
C SER A 110 5.78 -11.38 0.06
N GLY A 111 6.90 -11.38 -0.68
CA GLY A 111 6.90 -11.23 -2.13
C GLY A 111 6.52 -9.83 -2.64
N VAL A 112 6.34 -8.85 -1.76
CA VAL A 112 6.00 -7.48 -2.19
C VAL A 112 7.17 -6.82 -2.90
N ASP A 113 6.89 -6.11 -3.97
CA ASP A 113 7.87 -5.33 -4.70
C ASP A 113 7.94 -3.88 -4.16
N PHE A 114 9.00 -3.55 -3.41
CA PHE A 114 9.34 -2.19 -2.98
C PHE A 114 10.49 -1.59 -3.83
N SER A 115 10.72 -2.09 -5.05
CA SER A 115 11.74 -1.52 -5.93
C SER A 115 11.45 -0.04 -6.20
N GLU A 116 12.46 0.81 -6.01
CA GLU A 116 12.38 2.27 -6.13
C GLU A 116 11.37 2.95 -5.20
N ALA A 117 10.78 2.22 -4.24
CA ALA A 117 10.03 2.82 -3.15
C ALA A 117 10.99 3.55 -2.20
N SER A 118 10.51 4.59 -1.53
CA SER A 118 11.32 5.43 -0.64
C SER A 118 10.61 5.75 0.66
N ASN A 119 11.39 6.11 1.68
CA ASN A 119 10.96 6.60 2.99
C ASN A 119 10.05 5.64 3.78
N TYR A 120 10.03 4.37 3.42
CA TYR A 120 9.37 3.35 4.24
C TYR A 120 10.15 3.11 5.52
N ARG A 121 9.42 2.79 6.58
CA ARG A 121 9.98 2.24 7.82
C ARG A 121 9.26 0.94 8.13
N ILE A 122 9.92 -0.17 7.83
CA ILE A 122 9.37 -1.51 8.02
C ILE A 122 10.23 -2.20 9.06
N ASP A 123 9.66 -2.40 10.25
CA ASP A 123 10.25 -3.24 11.28
C ASP A 123 10.20 -4.70 10.84
N ILE A 124 11.36 -5.29 10.55
CA ILE A 124 11.48 -6.65 10.03
C ILE A 124 11.19 -7.73 11.07
N GLU A 125 11.20 -7.40 12.37
CA GLU A 125 10.83 -8.34 13.44
C GLU A 125 9.31 -8.49 13.56
N ASN A 126 8.57 -7.45 13.17
CA ASN A 126 7.13 -7.37 13.32
C ASN A 126 6.36 -7.50 11.98
N ASN A 127 7.05 -7.66 10.85
CA ASN A 127 6.44 -7.80 9.53
C ASN A 127 7.02 -9.01 8.77
N ASN A 128 6.21 -9.70 7.98
CA ASN A 128 6.70 -10.79 7.13
C ASN A 128 7.17 -10.23 5.79
N ILE A 129 8.48 -10.12 5.58
CA ILE A 129 9.07 -9.60 4.33
C ILE A 129 9.70 -10.69 3.46
N LYS A 130 9.38 -11.97 3.68
CA LYS A 130 10.01 -13.08 2.95
C LYS A 130 9.84 -12.92 1.44
N GLY A 131 10.95 -12.85 0.70
CA GLY A 131 10.94 -12.71 -0.76
C GLY A 131 10.51 -11.34 -1.27
N ALA A 132 10.29 -10.36 -0.38
CA ALA A 132 10.08 -8.98 -0.78
C ALA A 132 11.34 -8.41 -1.44
N LYS A 133 11.15 -7.48 -2.38
CA LYS A 133 12.25 -6.82 -3.11
C LYS A 133 12.39 -5.39 -2.61
N PHE A 134 13.63 -4.94 -2.40
CA PHE A 134 13.96 -3.59 -1.98
C PHE A 134 15.11 -3.04 -2.82
N SER A 135 15.11 -1.74 -3.13
CA SER A 135 16.28 -1.10 -3.73
C SER A 135 17.43 -1.08 -2.73
N ARG A 136 18.64 -1.45 -3.19
CA ARG A 136 19.81 -1.69 -2.33
C ARG A 136 20.12 -0.55 -1.35
N PHE A 137 20.07 0.69 -1.83
CA PHE A 137 20.38 1.85 -1.00
C PHE A 137 19.27 2.16 0.01
N GLU A 138 18.00 1.94 -0.36
CA GLU A 138 16.89 2.19 0.54
C GLU A 138 16.74 1.07 1.58
N ALA A 139 17.19 -0.15 1.26
CA ALA A 139 17.13 -1.29 2.16
C ALA A 139 17.87 -1.07 3.50
N VAL A 140 18.78 -0.08 3.57
CA VAL A 140 19.40 0.35 4.84
C VAL A 140 18.35 0.80 5.86
N ARG A 141 17.18 1.30 5.42
CA ARG A 141 16.07 1.67 6.30
C ARG A 141 15.47 0.50 7.05
N LEU A 142 15.62 -0.73 6.55
CA LEU A 142 15.19 -1.94 7.26
C LEU A 142 16.05 -2.24 8.49
N LEU A 143 17.23 -1.62 8.56
CA LEU A 143 18.12 -1.68 9.70
C LEU A 143 17.85 -0.54 10.71
N GLU A 144 16.93 0.37 10.40
CA GLU A 144 16.50 1.38 11.38
C GLU A 144 15.76 0.70 12.54
N GLY A 145 16.09 1.10 13.76
CA GLY A 145 15.56 0.47 14.98
C GLY A 145 16.48 -0.58 15.57
N PHE A 146 17.49 -1.03 14.83
CA PHE A 146 18.62 -1.77 15.39
C PHE A 146 19.64 -0.77 15.97
N ASP A 147 20.15 -1.04 17.17
CA ASP A 147 21.19 -0.24 17.83
C ASP A 147 22.56 -0.53 17.22
N ILE A 148 22.71 -0.18 15.94
CA ILE A 148 23.88 -0.49 15.12
C ILE A 148 24.37 0.75 14.37
N GLU A 149 25.67 0.81 14.12
CA GLU A 149 26.32 1.84 13.31
C GLU A 149 26.48 1.35 11.87
N LEU A 150 26.02 2.14 10.90
CA LEU A 150 26.26 1.89 9.48
C LEU A 150 27.54 2.62 9.05
N VAL A 151 28.43 1.90 8.36
CA VAL A 151 29.67 2.44 7.79
C VAL A 151 29.66 2.23 6.28
N ASP A 152 30.38 3.09 5.55
CA ASP A 152 30.45 3.08 4.08
C ASP A 152 31.28 1.93 3.49
#